data_AF-A0A5C3M676-F1
#
_entry.id   AF-A0A5C3M676-F1
#
_cell.length_a   1.000
_cell.length_b   1.000
_cell.length_c   1.000
_cell.angle_alpha   90.00
_cell.angle_beta   90.00
_cell.angle_gamma   90.00
#
_symmetry.space_group_name_H-M   'P 1'
#
loop_
_entity.id
_entity.type
_entity.pdbx_description
1 polymer ?
#
loop_
_entity_poly.entity_id
_entity_poly.type
_entity_poly.pdbx_seq_one_letter_code
_entity_poly.pdbx_strand_id
1 'polypeptide(L)'
;ATTGSFVADGFWNISLAAIKGEVAKGRRTLVTIQFGHNDMKIAPPESMGTNLTSMVKQIKALGAEPVLVTSLTRRSFNANGTVADTLGPWADETILISKQQGTHLLDLHATSIKYVEAIGPDAAHVLNRLPDDNTHLNVNGTTVFGRCVRYNVLDDMTN
;
A
#
# COMPACT_ATOMS: atom_id res chain seq x y z
N ALA A 1 10.89 0.92 5.42
CA ALA A 1 10.26 0.98 6.74
C ALA A 1 9.19 -0.10 6.87
N THR A 2 8.91 -0.49 8.11
CA THR A 2 7.71 -1.23 8.58
C THR A 2 6.75 -0.22 9.23
N THR A 3 5.51 -0.57 9.55
CA THR A 3 4.63 0.33 10.31
C THR A 3 5.25 0.70 11.65
N GLY A 4 5.88 -0.26 12.32
CA GLY A 4 6.53 -0.06 13.62
C GLY A 4 7.76 0.86 13.54
N SER A 5 8.68 0.63 12.60
CA SER A 5 9.86 1.50 12.44
C SER A 5 9.48 2.89 11.94
N PHE A 6 8.45 3.02 11.09
CA PHE A 6 7.99 4.34 10.64
C PHE A 6 7.49 5.22 11.81
N VAL A 7 6.89 4.60 12.83
CA VAL A 7 6.51 5.30 14.06
C VAL A 7 7.72 5.54 14.95
N ALA A 8 8.53 4.51 15.23
CA ALA A 8 9.67 4.58 16.14
C ALA A 8 10.73 5.59 15.68
N ASP A 9 10.97 5.68 14.38
CA ASP A 9 11.96 6.58 13.77
C ASP A 9 11.42 8.03 13.63
N GLY A 10 10.20 8.30 14.08
CA GLY A 10 9.61 9.64 14.12
C GLY A 10 8.97 10.13 12.81
N PHE A 11 9.03 9.36 11.72
CA PHE A 11 8.42 9.73 10.45
C PHE A 11 6.90 9.88 10.55
N TRP A 12 6.25 9.11 11.43
CA TRP A 12 4.82 9.26 11.71
C TRP A 12 4.48 10.63 12.31
N ASN A 13 5.28 11.12 13.26
CA ASN A 13 5.06 12.44 13.87
C ASN A 13 5.21 13.58 12.85
N ILE A 14 6.17 13.46 11.93
CA ILE A 14 6.33 14.39 10.81
C ILE A 14 5.08 14.39 9.92
N SER A 15 4.54 13.20 9.63
CA SER A 15 3.32 13.05 8.84
C SER A 15 2.11 13.70 9.52
N LEU A 16 1.91 13.45 10.82
CA LEU A 16 0.84 14.08 11.60
C LEU A 16 0.92 15.61 11.62
N ALA A 17 2.14 16.16 11.76
CA ALA A 17 2.35 17.60 11.72
C ALA A 17 1.96 18.21 10.35
N ALA A 18 2.35 17.54 9.25
CA ALA A 18 1.96 17.95 7.91
C ALA A 18 0.44 17.88 7.69
N ILE A 19 -0.20 16.78 8.10
CA ILE A 19 -1.65 16.58 8.01
C ILE A 19 -2.39 17.68 8.77
N LYS A 20 -1.99 17.94 10.02
CA LYS A 20 -2.58 19.00 10.84
C LYS A 20 -2.45 20.37 10.18
N GLY A 21 -1.30 20.64 9.53
CA GLY A 21 -1.07 21.87 8.79
C GLY A 21 -1.98 22.05 7.57
N GLU A 22 -2.29 20.98 6.85
CA GLU A 22 -3.21 21.02 5.70
C GLU A 22 -4.67 21.15 6.14
N VAL A 23 -5.08 20.43 7.18
CA VAL A 23 -6.42 20.57 7.77
C VAL A 23 -6.65 21.98 8.32
N ALA A 24 -5.65 22.57 8.99
CA ALA A 24 -5.74 23.95 9.50
C ALA A 24 -5.94 25.00 8.40
N LYS A 25 -5.60 24.69 7.15
CA LYS A 25 -5.86 25.54 5.98
C LYS A 25 -7.27 25.36 5.40
N GLY A 26 -8.13 24.54 6.02
CA GLY A 26 -9.47 24.25 5.55
C GLY A 26 -9.52 23.36 4.31
N ARG A 27 -8.43 22.64 3.99
CA ARG A 27 -8.37 21.75 2.82
C ARG A 27 -8.90 20.38 3.19
N ARG A 28 -9.72 19.79 2.30
CA ARG A 28 -10.00 18.34 2.35
C ARG A 28 -8.68 17.59 2.19
N THR A 29 -8.28 16.88 3.23
CA THR A 29 -6.94 16.26 3.33
C THR A 29 -7.08 14.75 3.29
N LEU A 30 -6.77 14.15 2.13
CA LEU A 30 -6.68 12.71 1.95
C LEU A 30 -5.28 12.23 2.33
N VAL A 31 -5.18 11.14 3.10
CA VAL A 31 -3.90 10.60 3.58
C VAL A 31 -3.77 9.14 3.16
N THR A 32 -2.93 8.88 2.16
CA THR A 32 -2.66 7.51 1.68
C THR A 32 -1.67 6.80 2.60
N ILE A 33 -1.96 5.57 3.00
CA ILE A 33 -1.10 4.73 3.83
C ILE A 33 -0.86 3.40 3.11
N GLN A 34 0.41 3.03 2.92
CA GLN A 34 0.79 1.77 2.26
C GLN A 34 1.97 1.11 2.98
N PHE A 35 1.77 -0.11 3.49
CA PHE A 35 2.78 -0.94 4.16
C PHE A 35 2.60 -2.42 3.77
N GLY A 36 3.47 -3.31 4.27
CA GLY A 36 3.39 -4.76 4.03
C GLY A 36 4.75 -5.40 3.70
N HIS A 37 5.49 -4.83 2.74
CA HIS A 37 6.72 -5.42 2.20
C HIS A 37 7.83 -5.74 3.22
N ASN A 38 7.97 -4.92 4.27
CA ASN A 38 8.97 -5.14 5.31
C ASN A 38 8.33 -5.68 6.58
N ASP A 39 7.06 -5.35 6.85
CA ASP A 39 6.29 -5.90 7.97
C ASP A 39 6.25 -7.44 7.86
N MET A 40 6.10 -7.96 6.63
CA MET A 40 6.12 -9.41 6.36
C MET A 40 7.37 -10.14 6.84
N LYS A 41 8.48 -9.43 7.00
CA LYS A 41 9.77 -10.04 7.35
C LYS A 41 9.96 -10.16 8.86
N ILE A 42 9.15 -9.47 9.66
CA ILE A 42 9.45 -9.26 11.09
C ILE A 42 8.30 -9.65 12.03
N ALA A 43 7.06 -9.69 11.55
CA ALA A 43 5.90 -9.91 12.40
C ALA A 43 4.71 -10.43 11.57
N PRO A 44 3.75 -11.14 12.18
CA PRO A 44 2.54 -11.59 11.50
C PRO A 44 1.64 -10.40 11.12
N PRO A 45 0.71 -10.56 10.15
CA PRO A 45 -0.12 -9.47 9.63
C PRO A 45 -0.84 -8.65 10.70
N GLU A 46 -1.37 -9.28 11.75
CA GLU A 46 -2.15 -8.65 12.82
C GLU A 46 -1.34 -7.59 13.59
N SER A 47 -0.02 -7.75 13.64
CA SER A 47 0.88 -6.74 14.22
C SER A 47 0.90 -5.47 13.38
N MET A 48 0.88 -5.62 12.05
CA MET A 48 0.72 -4.49 11.12
C MET A 48 -0.68 -3.90 11.24
N GLY A 49 -1.74 -4.73 11.31
CA GLY A 49 -3.12 -4.26 11.43
C GLY A 49 -3.39 -3.45 12.69
N THR A 50 -2.79 -3.83 13.82
CA THR A 50 -2.84 -3.05 15.07
C THR A 50 -2.25 -1.65 14.86
N ASN A 51 -1.10 -1.55 14.19
CA ASN A 51 -0.46 -0.28 13.90
C ASN A 51 -1.28 0.56 12.90
N LEU A 52 -1.79 -0.05 11.83
CA LEU A 52 -2.66 0.62 10.84
C LEU A 52 -3.92 1.18 11.50
N THR A 53 -4.55 0.42 12.40
CA THR A 53 -5.71 0.89 13.17
C THR A 53 -5.37 2.14 13.98
N SER A 54 -4.22 2.15 14.65
CA SER A 54 -3.76 3.33 15.41
C SER A 54 -3.50 4.54 14.50
N MET A 55 -2.81 4.34 13.37
CA MET A 55 -2.55 5.40 12.39
C MET A 55 -3.84 5.99 11.83
N VAL A 56 -4.80 5.15 11.44
CA VAL A 56 -6.12 5.55 10.93
C VAL A 56 -6.87 6.40 11.96
N LYS A 57 -6.92 5.97 13.23
CA LYS A 57 -7.58 6.73 14.29
C LYS A 57 -6.95 8.10 14.50
N GLN A 58 -5.62 8.18 14.45
CA GLN A 58 -4.90 9.45 14.59
C GLN A 58 -5.15 10.41 13.42
N ILE A 59 -5.20 9.91 12.18
CA ILE A 59 -5.57 10.72 11.00
C ILE A 59 -6.99 11.26 11.15
N LYS A 60 -7.96 10.41 11.49
CA LYS A 60 -9.35 10.82 11.68
C LYS A 60 -9.50 11.85 12.80
N ALA A 61 -8.77 11.69 13.90
CA ALA A 61 -8.77 12.66 15.01
C ALA A 61 -8.24 14.05 14.61
N LEU A 62 -7.41 14.13 13.56
CA LEU A 62 -6.96 15.40 12.98
C LEU A 62 -7.95 16.01 11.99
N GLY A 63 -9.09 15.36 11.70
CA GLY A 63 -10.06 15.82 10.70
C GLY A 63 -9.68 15.51 9.25
N ALA A 64 -8.73 14.61 9.04
CA ALA A 64 -8.31 14.14 7.72
C ALA A 64 -8.93 12.77 7.37
N GLU A 65 -8.88 12.41 6.10
CA GLU A 65 -9.52 11.22 5.54
C GLU A 65 -8.44 10.18 5.17
N PRO A 66 -8.33 9.07 5.92
CA PRO A 66 -7.38 8.00 5.60
C PRO A 66 -7.83 7.20 4.37
N VAL A 67 -6.86 6.88 3.52
CA VAL A 67 -7.00 6.01 2.34
C VAL A 67 -5.98 4.88 2.49
N LEU A 68 -6.44 3.67 2.78
CA LEU A 68 -5.55 2.52 2.87
C LEU A 68 -5.24 1.98 1.47
N VAL A 69 -3.99 1.66 1.21
CA VAL A 69 -3.52 1.08 -0.05
C VAL A 69 -2.85 -0.25 0.27
N THR A 70 -3.30 -1.34 -0.35
CA THR A 70 -2.65 -2.65 -0.18
C THR A 70 -1.24 -2.62 -0.78
N SER A 71 -0.32 -3.44 -0.25
CA SER A 71 1.03 -3.53 -0.82
C SER A 71 0.97 -3.99 -2.27
N LEU A 72 1.82 -3.42 -3.12
CA LEU A 72 2.06 -3.95 -4.47
C LEU A 72 2.60 -5.40 -4.39
N THR A 73 2.23 -6.25 -5.35
CA THR A 73 2.79 -7.60 -5.43
C THR A 73 4.30 -7.62 -5.74
N ARG A 74 4.97 -8.68 -5.26
CA ARG A 74 6.32 -9.01 -5.73
C ARG A 74 6.23 -9.65 -7.10
N ARG A 75 7.24 -9.39 -7.94
CA ARG A 75 7.32 -9.97 -9.29
C ARG A 75 8.03 -11.32 -9.26
N SER A 76 7.62 -12.16 -8.32
CA SER A 76 8.06 -13.55 -8.18
C SER A 76 6.97 -14.46 -8.73
N PHE A 77 7.34 -15.44 -9.54
CA PHE A 77 6.40 -16.28 -10.26
C PHE A 77 6.63 -17.76 -9.96
N ASN A 78 5.55 -18.52 -9.93
CA ASN A 78 5.56 -19.97 -9.94
C ASN A 78 5.88 -20.49 -11.35
N ALA A 79 6.20 -21.78 -11.47
CA ALA A 79 6.52 -22.41 -12.76
C ALA A 79 5.38 -22.35 -13.80
N ASN A 80 4.14 -22.18 -13.35
CA ASN A 80 2.96 -22.05 -14.21
C ASN A 80 2.70 -20.59 -14.66
N GLY A 81 3.58 -19.64 -14.31
CA GLY A 81 3.46 -18.22 -14.69
C GLY A 81 2.54 -17.40 -13.80
N THR A 82 1.94 -17.97 -12.74
CA THR A 82 1.18 -17.19 -11.75
C THR A 82 2.10 -16.57 -10.71
N VAL A 83 1.65 -15.52 -10.03
CA VAL A 83 2.40 -14.88 -8.96
C VAL A 83 2.55 -15.84 -7.77
N ALA A 84 3.77 -15.94 -7.25
CA ALA A 84 4.06 -16.57 -5.97
C ALA A 84 3.74 -15.57 -4.84
N ASP A 85 2.46 -15.48 -4.48
CA ASP A 85 1.97 -14.44 -3.58
C ASP A 85 2.38 -14.68 -2.12
N THR A 86 3.37 -13.90 -1.68
CA THR A 86 3.85 -13.90 -0.30
C THR A 86 3.32 -12.73 0.53
N LEU A 87 2.58 -11.80 -0.10
CA LEU A 87 2.07 -10.58 0.53
C LEU A 87 0.56 -10.62 0.78
N GLY A 88 -0.15 -11.60 0.20
CA GLY A 88 -1.60 -11.82 0.38
C GLY A 88 -2.08 -11.60 1.81
N PRO A 89 -1.50 -12.25 2.85
CA PRO A 89 -1.94 -12.06 4.22
C PRO A 89 -1.85 -10.62 4.75
N TRP A 90 -0.85 -9.83 4.33
CA TRP A 90 -0.73 -8.41 4.71
C TRP A 90 -1.66 -7.51 3.89
N ALA A 91 -1.92 -7.86 2.63
CA ALA A 91 -2.95 -7.20 1.84
C ALA A 91 -4.34 -7.42 2.45
N ASP A 92 -4.69 -8.65 2.79
CA ASP A 92 -5.94 -9.03 3.44
C ASP A 92 -6.14 -8.31 4.77
N GLU A 93 -5.09 -8.22 5.60
CA GLU A 93 -5.14 -7.46 6.84
C GLU A 93 -5.41 -5.97 6.59
N THR A 94 -4.78 -5.37 5.57
CA THR A 94 -5.04 -3.98 5.19
C THR A 94 -6.50 -3.76 4.78
N ILE A 95 -7.06 -4.70 4.00
CA ILE A 95 -8.47 -4.69 3.57
C ILE A 95 -9.39 -4.83 4.80
N LEU A 96 -9.06 -5.73 5.74
CA LEU A 96 -9.81 -5.94 6.97
C LEU A 96 -9.86 -4.66 7.81
N ILE A 97 -8.71 -4.02 8.04
CA ILE A 97 -8.65 -2.76 8.80
C ILE A 97 -9.43 -1.65 8.08
N SER A 98 -9.36 -1.59 6.74
CA SER A 98 -10.14 -0.61 5.97
C SER A 98 -11.65 -0.76 6.23
N LYS A 99 -12.16 -1.99 6.16
CA LYS A 99 -13.57 -2.30 6.44
C LYS A 99 -13.94 -1.99 7.89
N GLN A 100 -13.13 -2.40 8.85
CA GLN A 100 -13.40 -2.19 10.28
C GLN A 100 -13.40 -0.72 10.67
N GLN A 101 -12.50 0.07 10.08
CA GLN A 101 -12.37 1.49 10.41
C GLN A 101 -13.22 2.39 9.50
N GLY A 102 -13.83 1.87 8.43
CA GLY A 102 -14.57 2.66 7.45
C GLY A 102 -13.67 3.69 6.77
N THR A 103 -12.68 3.21 6.01
CA THR A 103 -11.76 4.05 5.22
C THR A 103 -11.93 3.78 3.73
N HIS A 104 -11.47 4.71 2.89
CA HIS A 104 -11.25 4.41 1.48
C HIS A 104 -10.21 3.30 1.32
N LEU A 105 -10.35 2.46 0.30
CA LEU A 105 -9.43 1.37 0.01
C LEU A 105 -9.01 1.37 -1.45
N LEU A 106 -7.71 1.39 -1.70
CA LEU A 106 -7.14 1.17 -3.02
C LEU A 106 -6.46 -0.21 -3.03
N ASP A 107 -7.13 -1.21 -3.62
CA ASP A 107 -6.59 -2.57 -3.69
C ASP A 107 -5.56 -2.72 -4.82
N LEU A 108 -4.38 -2.16 -4.58
CA LEU A 108 -3.25 -2.23 -5.49
C LEU A 108 -2.69 -3.65 -5.61
N HIS A 109 -2.75 -4.45 -4.54
CA HIS A 109 -2.29 -5.84 -4.53
C HIS A 109 -2.98 -6.66 -5.60
N ALA A 110 -4.32 -6.77 -5.55
CA ALA A 110 -5.09 -7.54 -6.52
C ALA A 110 -4.91 -7.00 -7.95
N THR A 111 -4.95 -5.68 -8.11
CA THR A 111 -4.79 -5.02 -9.41
C THR A 111 -3.42 -5.28 -10.02
N SER A 112 -2.38 -5.28 -9.18
CA SER A 112 -1.01 -5.53 -9.61
C SER A 112 -0.74 -6.98 -9.97
N ILE A 113 -1.30 -7.95 -9.23
CA ILE A 113 -1.24 -9.38 -9.57
C ILE A 113 -1.84 -9.58 -10.96
N LYS A 114 -3.08 -9.11 -11.15
CA LYS A 114 -3.78 -9.22 -12.44
C LYS A 114 -2.96 -8.63 -13.58
N TYR A 115 -2.30 -7.49 -13.35
CA TYR A 115 -1.46 -6.85 -14.36
C TYR A 115 -0.20 -7.68 -14.68
N VAL A 116 0.57 -8.09 -13.67
CA VAL A 116 1.85 -8.78 -13.90
C VAL A 116 1.67 -10.18 -14.46
N GLU A 117 0.58 -10.87 -14.09
CA GLU A 117 0.22 -12.17 -14.69
C GLU A 117 -0.22 -12.01 -16.15
N ALA A 118 -0.93 -10.93 -16.49
CA ALA A 118 -1.37 -10.68 -17.86
C ALA A 118 -0.22 -10.37 -18.83
N ILE A 119 0.84 -9.70 -18.37
CA ILE A 119 2.01 -9.39 -19.20
C ILE A 119 3.09 -10.50 -19.17
N GLY A 120 3.01 -11.41 -18.19
CA GLY A 120 3.95 -12.50 -17.98
C GLY A 120 5.27 -12.10 -17.30
N PRO A 121 6.07 -13.09 -16.85
CA PRO A 121 7.25 -12.87 -16.02
C PRO A 121 8.29 -11.95 -16.66
N ASP A 122 8.68 -12.21 -17.91
CA ASP A 122 9.74 -11.46 -18.59
C ASP A 122 9.41 -9.97 -18.69
N ALA A 123 8.18 -9.64 -19.12
CA ALA A 123 7.73 -8.26 -19.21
C ALA A 123 7.57 -7.61 -17.82
N ALA A 124 7.16 -8.38 -16.80
CA ALA A 124 7.08 -7.88 -15.44
C ALA A 124 8.47 -7.56 -14.87
N HIS A 125 9.49 -8.38 -15.15
CA HIS A 125 10.86 -8.16 -14.67
C HIS A 125 11.53 -6.94 -15.30
N VAL A 126 11.11 -6.51 -16.50
CA VAL A 126 11.52 -5.21 -17.08
C VAL A 126 11.11 -4.02 -16.21
N LEU A 127 10.16 -4.19 -15.27
CA LEU A 127 9.74 -3.15 -14.33
C LEU A 127 10.57 -3.14 -13.04
N ASN A 128 11.45 -4.12 -12.83
CA ASN A 128 12.33 -4.19 -11.67
C ASN A 128 13.37 -3.07 -11.69
N ARG A 129 13.81 -2.64 -10.51
CA ARG A 129 14.92 -1.71 -10.37
C ARG A 129 16.25 -2.33 -10.83
N LEU A 130 16.47 -3.58 -10.49
CA LEU A 130 17.61 -4.42 -10.90
C LEU A 130 17.05 -5.79 -11.35
N PRO A 131 17.74 -6.53 -12.24
CA PRO A 131 17.21 -7.78 -12.80
C PRO A 131 16.69 -8.79 -11.76
N ASP A 132 17.38 -8.90 -10.62
CA ASP A 132 17.07 -9.81 -9.51
C ASP A 132 16.24 -9.16 -8.38
N ASP A 133 15.86 -7.89 -8.53
CA ASP A 133 15.07 -7.15 -7.54
C ASP A 133 13.57 -7.18 -7.85
N ASN A 134 12.93 -8.27 -7.42
CA ASN A 134 11.48 -8.46 -7.55
C ASN A 134 10.64 -7.60 -6.60
N THR A 135 11.27 -6.68 -5.84
CA THR A 135 10.61 -5.78 -4.90
C THR A 135 10.53 -4.38 -5.49
N HIS A 136 11.68 -3.76 -5.73
CA HIS A 136 11.75 -2.34 -6.06
C HIS A 136 11.54 -2.10 -7.55
N LEU A 137 10.93 -0.97 -7.86
CA LEU A 137 10.58 -0.59 -9.22
C LEU A 137 11.63 0.31 -9.83
N ASN A 138 11.79 0.22 -11.15
CA ASN A 138 12.38 1.30 -11.93
C ASN A 138 11.32 2.36 -12.28
N VAL A 139 11.72 3.39 -13.04
CA VAL A 139 10.85 4.51 -13.43
C VAL A 139 9.61 4.04 -14.21
N ASN A 140 9.76 3.05 -15.10
CA ASN A 140 8.65 2.50 -15.86
C ASN A 140 7.69 1.75 -14.93
N GLY A 141 8.22 0.93 -14.03
CA GLY A 141 7.44 0.25 -13.00
C GLY A 141 6.66 1.22 -12.12
N THR A 142 7.31 2.28 -11.63
CA THR A 142 6.65 3.34 -10.84
C THR A 142 5.50 3.98 -11.61
N THR A 143 5.67 4.23 -12.91
CA THR A 143 4.63 4.80 -13.76
C THR A 143 3.44 3.84 -13.94
N VAL A 144 3.72 2.57 -14.20
CA VAL A 144 2.70 1.54 -14.40
C VAL A 144 1.87 1.34 -13.13
N PHE A 145 2.51 1.11 -11.98
CA PHE A 145 1.76 0.86 -10.74
C PHE A 145 1.11 2.14 -10.18
N GLY A 146 1.67 3.32 -10.45
CA GLY A 146 0.98 4.59 -10.20
C GLY A 146 -0.32 4.72 -10.99
N ARG A 147 -0.39 4.18 -12.22
CA ARG A 147 -1.63 4.11 -13.01
C ARG A 147 -2.63 3.09 -12.44
N CYS A 148 -2.17 1.98 -11.88
CA CYS A 148 -3.05 1.04 -11.16
C CYS A 148 -3.72 1.72 -9.96
N VAL A 149 -2.96 2.50 -9.16
CA VAL A 149 -3.53 3.28 -8.05
C VAL A 149 -4.57 4.27 -8.58
N ARG A 150 -4.29 4.99 -9.67
CA ARG A 150 -5.27 5.90 -10.29
C ARG A 150 -6.55 5.19 -10.72
N TYR A 151 -6.44 3.99 -11.31
CA TYR A 151 -7.59 3.19 -11.70
C TYR A 151 -8.47 2.86 -10.49
N ASN A 152 -7.85 2.44 -9.38
CA ASN A 152 -8.56 2.14 -8.14
C ASN A 152 -9.24 3.37 -7.52
N VAL A 153 -8.62 4.55 -7.62
CA VAL A 153 -9.26 5.80 -7.15
C VAL A 153 -10.54 6.08 -7.92
N LEU A 154 -10.55 5.85 -9.23
CA LEU A 154 -11.75 6.05 -10.05
C LEU A 154 -12.86 5.06 -9.68
N ASP A 155 -12.50 3.82 -9.34
CA ASP A 155 -13.45 2.77 -8.96
C ASP A 155 -14.03 2.99 -7.55
N ASP A 156 -13.21 3.40 -6.57
CA ASP A 156 -13.65 3.67 -5.19
C ASP A 156 -14.51 4.94 -5.08
N MET A 157 -14.20 5.99 -5.85
CA MET A 157 -14.87 7.29 -5.75
C MET A 157 -16.15 7.41 -6.61
N THR A 158 -16.48 6.38 -7.40
CA THR A 158 -17.68 6.37 -8.26
C THR A 158 -18.76 5.40 -7.79
N ASN A 159 -18.50 4.62 -6.74
CA ASN A 159 -19.44 3.71 -6.08
C ASN A 159 -19.80 4.20 -4.68
#